data_AF-A0A0B2WYM6-F1
#
_entry.id   AF-A0A0B2WYM6-F1
#
_cell.length_a   1.000
_cell.length_b   1.000
_cell.length_c   1.000
_cell.angle_alpha   90.00
_cell.angle_beta   90.00
_cell.angle_gamma   90.00
#
_symmetry.space_group_name_H-M   'P 1'
#
loop_
_entity.id
_entity.type
_entity.pdbx_description
1 polymer ?
#
loop_
_entity_poly.entity_id
_entity_poly.type
_entity_poly.pdbx_seq_one_letter_code
_entity_poly.pdbx_strand_id
1 'polypeptide(L)'
;MKIIIVGAGISGCAVYLQLRKHLPKPPSGEAHKITIYEAYDTNVDTTSDDRGYGPTHSSTLIVGGGLGVAANGLGVLQRLDEDLLRDIVRDGYSCATMNMKSKSGKVLARMQPAGKPALDGQGQDTMNTVACSRHALWRQLRRRIPDDVIVTKRVSEVVARSDGLNVVSFVDGSPSAEADLVIGADGLKGLAKKAIFAGDGDGDTTDPFPPHYEGLCGVGGFVPFSLVKDHVEIGSMNFVMGGNGFFGYFIAESAPDAPHRDSAHHVSPPGESVGWWSTYSVDKCPDPKSVRKEDILEQLRLRHRDWDDPVIRKVLETSKVTCMYPTWVVPPLPTWERDGVVLVGDAAHALPSTSGQGASQALEDVECFALFLSHHLGEAYESNAGDSIDHKYIIKTAAKQYLHLRQPRVKGILDHAQNWQDCKRDKTVIEEYIMYAWMWAIGRASPGSSRAHSTLICASQELYDYPRTQLFPHSNFLGGGHVISRTSVPLTGYTAGLGPSGGVAPSWTTTHGNSLSRGSVVPCRPLVGKLVVLKIHSIVLRDFSRESWGAPGLLVRGREEDRCAATAVRRRRWHYHGRIHVRSLCLDEI
;
A
#
# COMPACT_ATOMS: atom_id res chain seq x y z
N MET A 1 -26.91 -8.54 -1.92
CA MET A 1 -25.95 -8.66 -0.81
C MET A 1 -25.97 -7.38 0.04
N LYS A 2 -25.80 -7.52 1.35
CA LYS A 2 -25.58 -6.44 2.33
C LYS A 2 -24.11 -6.45 2.74
N ILE A 3 -23.44 -5.31 2.57
CA ILE A 3 -22.00 -5.14 2.73
C ILE A 3 -21.75 -4.07 3.78
N ILE A 4 -20.89 -4.36 4.76
CA ILE A 4 -20.39 -3.39 5.72
C ILE A 4 -18.90 -3.14 5.45
N ILE A 5 -18.48 -1.88 5.45
CA ILE A 5 -17.07 -1.48 5.46
C ILE A 5 -16.78 -0.85 6.82
N VAL A 6 -15.75 -1.32 7.52
CA VAL A 6 -15.32 -0.75 8.80
C VAL A 6 -14.11 0.14 8.55
N GLY A 7 -14.26 1.44 8.81
CA GLY A 7 -13.28 2.49 8.48
C GLY A 7 -13.57 3.20 7.15
N ALA A 8 -13.52 4.53 7.17
CA ALA A 8 -13.66 5.44 6.02
C ALA A 8 -12.34 6.14 5.69
N GLY A 9 -11.20 5.48 5.93
CA GLY A 9 -9.89 5.91 5.42
C GLY A 9 -9.79 5.78 3.89
N ILE A 10 -8.58 5.96 3.34
CA ILE A 10 -8.32 5.86 1.88
C ILE A 10 -8.82 4.52 1.30
N SER A 11 -8.50 3.40 1.95
CA SER A 11 -8.96 2.05 1.56
C SER A 11 -10.48 1.90 1.66
N GLY A 12 -11.08 2.36 2.75
CA GLY A 12 -12.53 2.27 3.00
C GLY A 12 -13.36 3.07 1.99
N CYS A 13 -12.92 4.28 1.66
CA CYS A 13 -13.55 5.08 0.62
C CYS A 13 -13.35 4.46 -0.76
N ALA A 14 -12.12 4.03 -1.10
CA ALA A 14 -11.82 3.46 -2.39
C ALA A 14 -12.54 2.11 -2.64
N VAL A 15 -12.69 1.24 -1.63
CA VAL A 15 -13.43 -0.03 -1.79
C VAL A 15 -14.92 0.20 -2.00
N TYR A 16 -15.53 1.18 -1.33
CA TYR A 16 -16.92 1.56 -1.62
C TYR A 16 -17.09 1.94 -3.09
N LEU A 17 -16.23 2.81 -3.63
CA LEU A 17 -16.31 3.28 -5.01
C LEU A 17 -16.08 2.13 -6.01
N GLN A 18 -15.10 1.25 -5.76
CA GLN A 18 -14.86 0.08 -6.61
C GLN A 18 -16.04 -0.89 -6.61
N LEU A 19 -16.64 -1.18 -5.45
CA LEU A 19 -17.83 -2.04 -5.37
C LEU A 19 -19.03 -1.40 -6.07
N ARG A 20 -19.25 -0.09 -5.89
CA ARG A 20 -20.32 0.65 -6.58
C ARG A 20 -20.16 0.66 -8.10
N LYS A 21 -18.92 0.65 -8.60
CA LYS A 21 -18.62 0.58 -10.03
C LYS A 21 -18.78 -0.82 -10.61
N HIS A 22 -18.30 -1.85 -9.90
CA HIS A 22 -18.08 -3.17 -10.49
C HIS A 22 -19.12 -4.22 -10.11
N LEU A 23 -19.83 -4.12 -8.98
CA LEU A 23 -20.76 -5.18 -8.59
C LEU A 23 -21.94 -5.30 -9.58
N PRO A 24 -22.25 -6.51 -10.09
CA PRO A 24 -23.40 -6.72 -10.96
C PRO A 24 -24.72 -6.49 -10.21
N LYS A 25 -25.78 -6.14 -10.93
CA LYS A 25 -27.12 -5.99 -10.35
C LYS A 25 -27.67 -7.37 -9.94
N PRO A 26 -28.14 -7.56 -8.69
CA PRO A 26 -28.80 -8.80 -8.28
C PRO A 26 -30.03 -9.15 -9.14
N PRO A 27 -30.35 -10.45 -9.31
CA PRO A 27 -31.55 -10.90 -10.05
C PRO A 27 -32.87 -10.36 -9.50
N SER A 28 -32.93 -10.02 -8.20
CA SER A 28 -34.08 -9.37 -7.56
C SER A 28 -34.31 -7.92 -8.01
N GLY A 29 -33.37 -7.31 -8.74
CA GLY A 29 -33.40 -5.90 -9.13
C GLY A 29 -33.01 -4.92 -8.01
N GLU A 30 -33.04 -5.36 -6.74
CA GLU A 30 -32.60 -4.55 -5.60
C GLU A 30 -31.08 -4.35 -5.62
N ALA A 31 -30.61 -3.11 -5.49
CA ALA A 31 -29.19 -2.81 -5.45
C ALA A 31 -28.52 -3.33 -4.17
N HIS A 32 -27.24 -3.70 -4.27
CA HIS A 32 -26.43 -4.03 -3.09
C HIS A 32 -26.42 -2.89 -2.07
N LYS A 33 -26.77 -3.21 -0.81
CA LYS A 33 -26.75 -2.25 0.29
C LYS A 33 -25.35 -2.20 0.88
N ILE A 34 -24.67 -1.06 0.77
CA ILE A 34 -23.33 -0.84 1.31
C ILE A 34 -23.40 0.24 2.38
N THR A 35 -22.82 -0.01 3.56
CA THR A 35 -22.73 0.95 4.66
C THR A 35 -21.30 1.01 5.18
N ILE A 36 -20.78 2.22 5.38
CA ILE A 36 -19.45 2.44 5.95
C ILE A 36 -19.63 2.89 7.41
N TYR A 37 -19.03 2.19 8.36
CA TYR A 37 -18.97 2.64 9.76
C TYR A 37 -17.61 3.26 10.04
N GLU A 38 -17.60 4.53 10.44
CA GLU A 38 -16.38 5.27 10.82
C GLU A 38 -16.48 5.75 12.28
N ALA A 39 -15.39 5.59 13.02
CA ALA A 39 -15.29 5.87 14.45
C ALA A 39 -15.18 7.36 14.80
N TYR A 40 -15.12 8.24 13.79
CA TYR A 40 -15.04 9.68 13.87
C TYR A 40 -16.00 10.31 12.85
N ASP A 41 -16.34 11.59 13.02
CA ASP A 41 -17.01 12.36 11.98
C ASP A 41 -16.14 12.34 10.69
N THR A 42 -16.75 12.40 9.51
CA THR A 42 -16.08 12.50 8.21
C THR A 42 -16.80 13.47 7.27
N ASN A 43 -17.48 14.49 7.80
CA ASN A 43 -17.97 15.61 7.02
C ASN A 43 -16.84 16.16 6.12
N VAL A 44 -17.15 16.31 4.84
CA VAL A 44 -16.23 16.66 3.75
C VAL A 44 -15.50 17.99 3.97
N ASP A 45 -16.14 18.92 4.69
CA ASP A 45 -15.60 20.23 5.00
C ASP A 45 -14.79 20.26 6.32
N THR A 46 -14.71 19.14 7.05
CA THR A 46 -13.90 19.12 8.28
C THR A 46 -12.43 19.23 7.93
N THR A 47 -11.76 20.26 8.43
CA THR A 47 -10.30 20.36 8.34
C THR A 47 -9.63 19.57 9.46
N SER A 48 -8.30 19.49 9.39
CA SER A 48 -7.48 18.99 10.50
C SER A 48 -7.55 19.84 11.76
N ASP A 49 -7.79 21.13 11.58
CA ASP A 49 -7.61 22.14 12.62
C ASP A 49 -8.87 22.22 13.51
N ASP A 50 -10.00 21.75 12.98
CA ASP A 50 -11.28 21.60 13.66
C ASP A 50 -11.32 20.42 14.66
N ARG A 51 -10.22 19.65 14.82
CA ARG A 51 -10.21 18.42 15.64
C ARG A 51 -9.21 18.44 16.79
N GLY A 52 -9.75 18.38 18.01
CA GLY A 52 -8.98 18.27 19.25
C GLY A 52 -8.26 16.92 19.43
N TYR A 53 -7.21 16.93 20.26
CA TYR A 53 -6.31 15.79 20.51
C TYR A 53 -6.92 14.70 21.43
N GLY A 54 -7.83 13.88 20.89
CA GLY A 54 -8.42 12.71 21.56
C GLY A 54 -7.52 11.47 21.69
N PRO A 55 -7.92 10.46 22.48
CA PRO A 55 -7.09 9.29 22.79
C PRO A 55 -6.93 8.29 21.63
N THR A 56 -7.76 8.39 20.60
CA THR A 56 -7.64 7.64 19.35
C THR A 56 -7.88 8.61 18.20
N HIS A 57 -7.09 8.51 17.14
CA HIS A 57 -7.05 9.50 16.07
C HIS A 57 -7.08 8.85 14.69
N SER A 58 -7.91 9.40 13.79
CA SER A 58 -7.76 9.13 12.36
C SER A 58 -6.52 9.86 11.84
N SER A 59 -5.47 9.10 11.53
CA SER A 59 -4.25 9.59 10.89
C SER A 59 -4.47 10.14 9.47
N THR A 60 -5.67 9.93 8.91
CA THR A 60 -6.09 10.43 7.59
C THR A 60 -6.65 11.86 7.69
N LEU A 61 -7.24 12.23 8.83
CA LEU A 61 -7.93 13.50 9.04
C LEU A 61 -7.06 14.57 9.73
N ILE A 62 -5.88 14.21 10.24
CA ILE A 62 -4.94 15.14 10.88
C ILE A 62 -3.86 15.54 9.87
N VAL A 63 -3.67 16.85 9.69
CA VAL A 63 -2.58 17.43 8.87
C VAL A 63 -1.23 17.09 9.50
N GLY A 64 -0.26 16.78 8.65
CA GLY A 64 1.13 16.46 9.03
C GLY A 64 1.76 15.35 8.19
N GLY A 65 0.97 14.64 7.40
CA GLY A 65 1.44 13.58 6.50
C GLY A 65 1.46 13.98 5.03
N GLY A 66 2.65 14.26 4.50
CA GLY A 66 2.91 14.18 3.07
C GLY A 66 2.78 12.73 2.56
N LEU A 67 2.45 12.59 1.28
CA LEU A 67 2.16 11.33 0.59
C LEU A 67 2.58 11.44 -0.89
N GLY A 68 3.16 10.38 -1.45
CA GLY A 68 3.29 10.19 -2.89
C GLY A 68 2.42 9.02 -3.34
N VAL A 69 1.56 9.23 -4.34
CA VAL A 69 0.82 8.16 -5.04
C VAL A 69 1.55 7.86 -6.34
N ALA A 70 2.16 6.68 -6.41
CA ALA A 70 2.92 6.25 -7.59
C ALA A 70 1.99 5.77 -8.73
N ALA A 71 2.52 5.68 -9.95
CA ALA A 71 1.78 5.35 -11.18
C ALA A 71 0.89 4.10 -11.09
N ASN A 72 1.27 3.10 -10.29
CA ASN A 72 0.44 1.92 -10.01
C ASN A 72 -0.86 2.26 -9.28
N GLY A 73 -0.80 3.10 -8.23
CA GLY A 73 -1.98 3.59 -7.51
C GLY A 73 -2.80 4.59 -8.33
N LEU A 74 -2.13 5.47 -9.09
CA LEU A 74 -2.82 6.40 -10.00
C LEU A 74 -3.55 5.67 -11.13
N GLY A 75 -2.98 4.58 -11.65
CA GLY A 75 -3.64 3.72 -12.64
C GLY A 75 -4.91 3.06 -12.12
N VAL A 76 -4.97 2.70 -10.82
CA VAL A 76 -6.22 2.24 -10.18
C VAL A 76 -7.25 3.37 -10.17
N LEU A 77 -6.85 4.59 -9.77
CA LEU A 77 -7.74 5.75 -9.74
C LEU A 77 -8.24 6.11 -11.15
N GLN A 78 -7.39 6.07 -12.17
CA GLN A 78 -7.76 6.26 -13.58
C GLN A 78 -8.81 5.23 -14.03
N ARG A 79 -8.60 3.95 -13.71
CA ARG A 79 -9.53 2.88 -14.05
C ARG A 79 -10.83 2.95 -13.26
N LEU A 80 -10.81 3.50 -12.05
CA LEU A 80 -12.00 3.76 -11.24
C LEU A 80 -12.82 4.91 -11.84
N ASP A 81 -12.24 6.10 -11.99
CA ASP A 81 -12.92 7.32 -12.40
C ASP A 81 -11.87 8.36 -12.85
N GLU A 82 -11.87 8.75 -14.13
CA GLU A 82 -10.84 9.65 -14.68
C GLU A 82 -10.96 11.07 -14.12
N ASP A 83 -12.18 11.55 -13.84
CA ASP A 83 -12.39 12.85 -13.23
C ASP A 83 -11.94 12.85 -11.76
N LEU A 84 -12.07 11.74 -11.05
CA LEU A 84 -11.51 11.57 -9.71
C LEU A 84 -9.98 11.64 -9.73
N LEU A 85 -9.33 10.99 -10.71
CA LEU A 85 -7.89 11.15 -10.90
C LEU A 85 -7.53 12.61 -11.14
N ARG A 86 -8.22 13.30 -12.05
CA ARG A 86 -7.99 14.71 -12.37
C ARG A 86 -8.14 15.61 -11.14
N ASP A 87 -9.17 15.41 -10.33
CA ASP A 87 -9.38 16.14 -9.07
C ASP A 87 -8.27 15.86 -8.04
N ILE A 88 -7.79 14.61 -7.93
CA ILE A 88 -6.67 14.24 -7.04
C ILE A 88 -5.36 14.87 -7.49
N VAL A 89 -5.09 14.91 -8.80
CA VAL A 89 -3.90 15.57 -9.36
C VAL A 89 -3.98 17.09 -9.15
N ARG A 90 -5.17 17.69 -9.34
CA ARG A 90 -5.42 19.13 -9.17
C ARG A 90 -5.14 19.60 -7.74
N ASP A 91 -5.53 18.81 -6.74
CA ASP A 91 -5.24 19.03 -5.31
C ASP A 91 -3.84 18.53 -4.87
N GLY A 92 -2.98 18.17 -5.83
CA GLY A 92 -1.62 17.70 -5.61
C GLY A 92 -0.62 18.27 -6.61
N TYR A 93 0.52 17.61 -6.70
CA TYR A 93 1.63 18.03 -7.54
C TYR A 93 2.30 16.85 -8.26
N SER A 94 2.59 17.04 -9.54
CA SER A 94 3.15 16.01 -10.43
C SER A 94 4.67 15.99 -10.34
N CYS A 95 5.25 14.95 -9.73
CA CYS A 95 6.69 14.79 -9.53
C CYS A 95 7.29 13.81 -10.56
N ALA A 96 7.85 14.35 -11.64
CA ALA A 96 8.56 13.60 -12.69
C ALA A 96 9.97 13.14 -12.29
N THR A 97 10.49 13.58 -11.13
CA THR A 97 11.80 13.14 -10.61
C THR A 97 11.77 12.87 -9.11
N MET A 98 12.57 11.88 -8.69
CA MET A 98 12.87 11.53 -7.31
C MET A 98 14.38 11.78 -7.09
N ASN A 99 14.71 12.80 -6.31
CA ASN A 99 16.08 13.24 -6.06
C ASN A 99 16.61 12.62 -4.75
N MET A 100 17.67 11.83 -4.82
CA MET A 100 18.37 11.31 -3.64
C MET A 100 19.55 12.21 -3.31
N LYS A 101 19.59 12.79 -2.10
CA LYS A 101 20.54 13.84 -1.69
C LYS A 101 21.33 13.46 -0.43
N SER A 102 22.55 13.96 -0.28
CA SER A 102 23.28 13.95 1.00
C SER A 102 22.75 15.01 1.97
N LYS A 103 23.08 14.92 3.27
CA LYS A 103 22.73 15.93 4.28
C LYS A 103 23.14 17.38 3.95
N SER A 104 24.14 17.56 3.09
CA SER A 104 24.60 18.86 2.58
C SER A 104 23.84 19.37 1.34
N GLY A 105 22.77 18.68 0.94
CA GLY A 105 21.94 19.04 -0.21
C GLY A 105 22.53 18.72 -1.58
N LYS A 106 23.64 17.99 -1.66
CA LYS A 106 24.20 17.51 -2.94
C LYS A 106 23.36 16.36 -3.48
N VAL A 107 22.85 16.48 -4.71
CA VAL A 107 22.19 15.37 -5.41
C VAL A 107 23.22 14.27 -5.71
N LEU A 108 22.94 13.06 -5.25
CA LEU A 108 23.76 11.87 -5.43
C LEU A 108 23.20 10.98 -6.54
N ALA A 109 21.88 10.79 -6.56
CA ALA A 109 21.18 10.10 -7.65
C ALA A 109 19.89 10.84 -8.02
N ARG A 110 19.47 10.69 -9.27
CA ARG A 110 18.14 11.05 -9.76
C ARG A 110 17.48 9.79 -10.29
N MET A 111 16.21 9.61 -9.96
CA MET A 111 15.37 8.56 -10.51
C MET A 111 14.14 9.20 -11.15
N GLN A 112 13.64 8.60 -12.22
CA GLN A 112 12.31 8.90 -12.72
C GLN A 112 11.29 7.96 -12.03
N PRO A 113 10.03 8.39 -11.81
CA PRO A 113 8.96 7.49 -11.41
C PRO A 113 8.90 6.28 -12.34
N ALA A 114 8.80 5.08 -11.76
CA ALA A 114 8.62 3.89 -12.57
C ALA A 114 7.23 3.91 -13.21
N GLY A 115 7.18 3.62 -14.51
CA GLY A 115 5.98 3.34 -15.28
C GLY A 115 6.35 2.60 -16.56
N LYS A 116 5.48 1.70 -17.05
CA LYS A 116 5.56 1.28 -18.46
C LYS A 116 5.14 2.47 -19.34
N PRO A 117 5.72 2.67 -20.53
CA PRO A 117 5.07 3.47 -21.57
C PRO A 117 3.67 2.92 -21.85
N ALA A 118 2.77 3.75 -22.40
CA ALA A 118 1.47 3.27 -22.85
C ALA A 118 1.62 2.11 -23.84
N LEU A 119 0.67 1.17 -23.79
CA LEU A 119 0.66 -0.05 -24.61
C LEU A 119 0.42 0.21 -26.11
N ASP A 120 0.14 1.46 -26.49
CA ASP A 120 -0.09 1.90 -27.87
C ASP A 120 1.20 2.29 -28.63
N GLY A 121 2.33 2.39 -27.93
CA GLY A 121 3.64 2.65 -28.52
C GLY A 121 3.85 4.10 -29.00
N GLN A 122 2.99 5.05 -28.64
CA GLN A 122 3.24 6.47 -28.89
C GLN A 122 3.96 7.08 -27.68
N GLY A 123 5.12 7.68 -27.92
CA GLY A 123 6.07 8.00 -26.86
C GLY A 123 5.60 9.10 -25.90
N GLN A 124 6.04 8.99 -24.64
CA GLN A 124 5.91 9.96 -23.54
C GLN A 124 4.70 9.81 -22.58
N ASP A 125 4.37 8.57 -22.21
CA ASP A 125 3.14 8.26 -21.45
C ASP A 125 3.31 7.60 -20.06
N THR A 126 4.43 7.85 -19.37
CA THR A 126 4.59 7.44 -17.96
C THR A 126 3.91 8.44 -17.03
N MET A 127 2.86 8.02 -16.30
CA MET A 127 2.32 8.81 -15.19
C MET A 127 3.41 9.12 -14.16
N ASN A 128 3.54 10.38 -13.79
CA ASN A 128 4.41 10.81 -12.70
C ASN A 128 3.84 10.36 -11.34
N THR A 129 4.66 10.36 -10.29
CA THR A 129 4.14 10.24 -8.92
C THR A 129 3.44 11.54 -8.55
N VAL A 130 2.20 11.46 -8.04
CA VAL A 130 1.50 12.63 -7.51
C VAL A 130 1.82 12.78 -6.02
N ALA A 131 2.52 13.85 -5.67
CA ALA A 131 2.71 14.27 -4.29
C ALA A 131 1.48 15.06 -3.81
N CYS A 132 1.00 14.80 -2.60
CA CYS A 132 -0.12 15.52 -2.01
C CYS A 132 -0.13 15.38 -0.47
N SER A 133 -1.05 16.07 0.20
CA SER A 133 -1.38 15.73 1.59
C SER A 133 -2.27 14.48 1.62
N ARG A 134 -2.13 13.62 2.65
CA ARG A 134 -3.02 12.45 2.83
C ARG A 134 -4.50 12.86 2.88
N HIS A 135 -4.78 14.00 3.49
CA HIS A 135 -6.13 14.54 3.59
C HIS A 135 -6.68 14.98 2.22
N ALA A 136 -5.86 15.52 1.30
CA ALA A 136 -6.30 15.87 -0.05
C ALA A 136 -6.77 14.63 -0.84
N LEU A 137 -5.95 13.57 -0.89
CA LEU A 137 -6.35 12.30 -1.53
C LEU A 137 -7.65 11.75 -0.90
N TRP A 138 -7.72 11.70 0.43
CA TRP A 138 -8.90 11.22 1.13
C TRP A 138 -10.14 12.06 0.84
N ARG A 139 -10.03 13.39 0.84
CA ARG A 139 -11.14 14.32 0.59
C ARG A 139 -11.76 14.08 -0.78
N GLN A 140 -10.93 13.87 -1.81
CA GLN A 140 -11.44 13.63 -3.16
C GLN A 140 -12.14 12.26 -3.29
N LEU A 141 -11.63 11.22 -2.62
CA LEU A 141 -12.36 9.95 -2.50
C LEU A 141 -13.69 10.11 -1.74
N ARG A 142 -13.67 10.80 -0.60
CA ARG A 142 -14.84 11.05 0.26
C ARG A 142 -15.93 11.87 -0.44
N ARG A 143 -15.57 12.83 -1.29
CA ARG A 143 -16.49 13.63 -2.12
C ARG A 143 -17.34 12.83 -3.09
N ARG A 144 -16.88 11.63 -3.49
CA ARG A 144 -17.63 10.73 -4.37
C ARG A 144 -18.56 9.77 -3.61
N ILE A 145 -18.67 9.90 -2.28
CA ILE A 145 -19.50 9.04 -1.41
C ILE A 145 -20.64 9.88 -0.80
N PRO A 146 -21.91 9.47 -1.01
CA PRO A 146 -23.06 10.10 -0.35
C PRO A 146 -22.97 10.04 1.18
N ASP A 147 -23.42 11.09 1.88
CA ASP A 147 -23.27 11.19 3.33
C ASP A 147 -24.08 10.14 4.11
N ASP A 148 -25.22 9.69 3.57
CA ASP A 148 -26.07 8.66 4.17
C ASP A 148 -25.45 7.25 4.16
N VAL A 149 -24.41 7.04 3.36
CA VAL A 149 -23.62 5.80 3.32
C VAL A 149 -22.68 5.69 4.51
N ILE A 150 -22.17 6.82 5.02
CA ILE A 150 -21.17 6.84 6.09
C ILE A 150 -21.83 7.14 7.43
N VAL A 151 -21.95 6.11 8.26
CA VAL A 151 -22.48 6.22 9.60
C VAL A 151 -21.32 6.47 10.57
N THR A 152 -21.28 7.67 11.15
CA THR A 152 -20.35 8.02 12.22
C THR A 152 -20.71 7.24 13.49
N LYS A 153 -20.11 6.05 13.65
CA LYS A 153 -20.30 5.16 14.79
C LYS A 153 -19.08 4.27 14.97
N ARG A 154 -18.59 4.20 16.21
CA ARG A 154 -17.45 3.36 16.57
C ARG A 154 -17.87 1.91 16.77
N VAL A 155 -17.35 1.03 15.92
CA VAL A 155 -17.43 -0.42 16.09
C VAL A 155 -16.68 -0.83 17.37
N SER A 156 -17.27 -1.72 18.16
CA SER A 156 -16.66 -2.35 19.34
C SER A 156 -16.14 -3.75 19.04
N GLU A 157 -16.81 -4.47 18.13
CA GLU A 157 -16.52 -5.86 17.79
C GLU A 157 -16.99 -6.18 16.37
N VAL A 158 -16.28 -7.08 15.70
CA VAL A 158 -16.70 -7.75 14.47
C VAL A 158 -16.65 -9.25 14.73
N VAL A 159 -17.72 -9.97 14.38
CA VAL A 159 -17.82 -11.43 14.54
C VAL A 159 -17.96 -12.06 13.15
N ALA A 160 -16.93 -12.77 12.72
CA ALA A 160 -16.98 -13.68 11.59
C ALA A 160 -17.70 -14.96 12.04
N ARG A 161 -18.90 -15.22 11.52
CA ARG A 161 -19.64 -16.47 11.81
C ARG A 161 -19.44 -17.45 10.68
N SER A 162 -19.21 -18.72 10.97
CA SER A 162 -19.13 -19.77 9.94
C SER A 162 -20.49 -20.00 9.25
N ASP A 163 -21.61 -19.78 9.95
CA ASP A 163 -22.98 -19.80 9.44
C ASP A 163 -23.68 -18.42 9.51
N GLY A 164 -24.69 -18.21 8.66
CA GLY A 164 -25.51 -16.99 8.67
C GLY A 164 -24.75 -15.69 8.37
N LEU A 165 -25.25 -14.57 8.89
CA LEU A 165 -24.67 -13.24 8.65
C LEU A 165 -23.59 -12.89 9.68
N ASN A 166 -22.53 -12.23 9.22
CA ASN A 166 -21.47 -11.66 10.07
C ASN A 166 -22.01 -10.46 10.84
N VAL A 167 -21.54 -10.24 12.08
CA VAL A 167 -22.10 -9.22 13.00
C VAL A 167 -21.08 -8.13 13.30
N VAL A 168 -21.55 -6.89 13.32
CA VAL A 168 -20.78 -5.71 13.70
C VAL A 168 -21.49 -5.02 14.87
N SER A 169 -20.85 -5.01 16.04
CA SER A 169 -21.38 -4.41 17.27
C SER A 169 -20.74 -3.03 17.53
N PHE A 170 -21.38 -2.19 18.34
CA PHE A 170 -20.99 -0.79 18.51
C PHE A 170 -20.70 -0.41 19.96
N VAL A 171 -19.79 0.56 20.15
CA VAL A 171 -19.38 1.06 21.48
C VAL A 171 -20.51 1.82 22.20
N ASP A 172 -21.46 2.38 21.46
CA ASP A 172 -22.62 3.10 22.00
C ASP A 172 -23.74 2.18 22.53
N GLY A 173 -23.57 0.85 22.44
CA GLY A 173 -24.58 -0.12 22.85
C GLY A 173 -25.82 -0.18 21.95
N SER A 174 -25.79 0.48 20.79
CA SER A 174 -26.88 0.42 19.82
C SER A 174 -26.95 -0.96 19.13
N PRO A 175 -28.11 -1.33 18.52
CA PRO A 175 -28.28 -2.65 17.93
C PRO A 175 -27.23 -2.98 16.88
N SER A 176 -26.61 -4.15 16.99
CA SER A 176 -25.59 -4.64 16.07
C SER A 176 -26.12 -4.75 14.63
N ALA A 177 -25.24 -4.52 13.66
CA ALA A 177 -25.55 -4.63 12.24
C ALA A 177 -25.03 -5.94 11.66
N GLU A 178 -25.91 -6.69 10.99
CA GLU A 178 -25.55 -7.95 10.31
C GLU A 178 -25.22 -7.72 8.83
N ALA A 179 -24.33 -8.51 8.21
CA ALA A 179 -23.99 -8.41 6.78
C ALA A 179 -23.51 -9.75 6.19
N ASP A 180 -23.66 -9.92 4.86
CA ASP A 180 -23.07 -11.04 4.13
C ASP A 180 -21.53 -10.89 4.10
N LEU A 181 -21.08 -9.66 3.86
CA LEU A 181 -19.67 -9.27 3.70
C LEU A 181 -19.32 -8.14 4.67
N VAL A 182 -18.23 -8.32 5.43
CA VAL A 182 -17.60 -7.24 6.19
C VAL A 182 -16.20 -6.98 5.63
N ILE A 183 -15.88 -5.74 5.30
CA ILE A 183 -14.56 -5.33 4.81
C ILE A 183 -13.85 -4.54 5.91
N GLY A 184 -12.75 -5.10 6.42
CA GLY A 184 -11.82 -4.44 7.33
C GLY A 184 -10.93 -3.44 6.60
N ALA A 185 -11.28 -2.16 6.69
CA ALA A 185 -10.49 -1.02 6.25
C ALA A 185 -10.09 -0.11 7.43
N ASP A 186 -10.10 -0.68 8.64
CA ASP A 186 -9.90 -0.05 9.96
C ASP A 186 -8.43 0.04 10.39
N GLY A 187 -7.52 -0.35 9.49
CA GLY A 187 -6.08 -0.14 9.59
C GLY A 187 -5.37 -1.04 10.60
N LEU A 188 -4.13 -0.65 10.94
CA LEU A 188 -3.18 -1.39 11.76
C LEU A 188 -3.75 -2.05 13.03
N LYS A 189 -4.67 -1.36 13.74
CA LYS A 189 -5.27 -1.79 15.02
C LYS A 189 -6.72 -2.25 14.84
N GLY A 190 -7.08 -2.66 13.62
CA GLY A 190 -8.43 -3.01 13.23
C GLY A 190 -9.04 -4.17 14.03
N LEU A 191 -10.34 -4.06 14.29
CA LEU A 191 -11.16 -5.08 14.92
C LEU A 191 -11.51 -6.20 13.92
N ALA A 192 -11.63 -5.88 12.63
CA ALA A 192 -11.84 -6.87 11.59
C ALA A 192 -10.68 -7.89 11.51
N LYS A 193 -9.44 -7.45 11.75
CA LYS A 193 -8.28 -8.35 11.83
C LYS A 193 -8.40 -9.33 13.00
N LYS A 194 -8.86 -8.88 14.16
CA LYS A 194 -9.13 -9.78 15.30
C LYS A 194 -10.22 -10.80 14.97
N ALA A 195 -11.29 -10.35 14.33
CA ALA A 195 -12.43 -11.21 13.95
C ALA A 195 -12.00 -12.42 13.12
N ILE A 196 -11.08 -12.26 12.15
CA ILE A 196 -10.62 -13.38 11.32
C ILE A 196 -9.69 -14.37 12.04
N PHE A 197 -9.18 -14.03 13.24
CA PHE A 197 -8.30 -14.92 14.02
C PHE A 197 -8.87 -15.40 15.37
N ALA A 198 -9.91 -14.76 15.91
CA ALA A 198 -10.62 -15.25 17.10
C ALA A 198 -11.36 -16.56 16.78
N GLY A 199 -11.12 -17.63 17.55
CA GLY A 199 -11.82 -18.90 17.37
C GLY A 199 -13.32 -18.80 17.63
N ASP A 200 -14.12 -19.68 17.04
CA ASP A 200 -15.56 -19.74 17.25
C ASP A 200 -15.87 -20.02 18.74
N GLY A 201 -16.23 -18.97 19.49
CA GLY A 201 -16.76 -19.07 20.86
C GLY A 201 -15.76 -19.02 22.02
N ASP A 202 -14.45 -18.86 21.80
CA ASP A 202 -13.45 -18.90 22.90
C ASP A 202 -13.38 -17.61 23.73
N GLY A 203 -13.93 -16.50 23.22
CA GLY A 203 -13.92 -15.20 23.90
C GLY A 203 -12.54 -14.54 24.02
N ASP A 204 -11.46 -15.21 23.59
CA ASP A 204 -10.15 -14.60 23.50
C ASP A 204 -10.12 -13.54 22.39
N THR A 205 -9.99 -12.27 22.81
CA THR A 205 -9.88 -11.10 21.93
C THR A 205 -8.42 -10.64 21.77
N THR A 206 -7.46 -11.46 22.22
CA THR A 206 -6.03 -11.24 22.01
C THR A 206 -5.74 -11.24 20.51
N ASP A 207 -4.92 -10.29 20.06
CA ASP A 207 -4.46 -10.21 18.68
C ASP A 207 -3.24 -11.12 18.53
N PRO A 208 -3.31 -12.25 17.79
CA PRO A 208 -2.17 -13.16 17.63
C PRO A 208 -1.08 -12.58 16.71
N PHE A 209 -1.38 -11.50 15.99
CA PHE A 209 -0.44 -10.79 15.12
C PHE A 209 -0.38 -9.31 15.53
N PRO A 210 0.01 -9.00 16.79
CA PRO A 210 -0.07 -7.66 17.34
C PRO A 210 0.90 -6.72 16.59
N PRO A 211 0.52 -5.46 16.33
CA PRO A 211 1.42 -4.50 15.73
C PRO A 211 2.65 -4.24 16.62
N HIS A 212 3.85 -4.28 16.05
CA HIS A 212 5.07 -3.94 16.76
C HIS A 212 5.63 -2.58 16.31
N TYR A 213 6.32 -1.91 17.23
CA TYR A 213 6.93 -0.61 17.00
C TYR A 213 8.34 -0.80 16.42
N GLU A 214 8.65 -0.12 15.31
CA GLU A 214 9.90 -0.32 14.55
C GLU A 214 11.11 0.48 15.08
N GLY A 215 10.95 1.20 16.19
CA GLY A 215 11.97 2.12 16.71
C GLY A 215 12.12 3.40 15.88
N LEU A 216 11.17 3.70 14.98
CA LEU A 216 11.20 4.85 14.08
C LEU A 216 10.02 5.79 14.32
N CYS A 217 10.26 7.10 14.28
CA CYS A 217 9.22 8.11 14.37
C CYS A 217 9.26 9.06 13.17
N GLY A 218 8.08 9.38 12.63
CA GLY A 218 7.88 10.38 11.58
C GLY A 218 7.39 11.70 12.14
N VAL A 219 7.91 12.81 11.63
CA VAL A 219 7.45 14.17 11.92
C VAL A 219 7.27 14.89 10.58
N GLY A 220 6.30 15.78 10.43
CA GLY A 220 6.10 16.48 9.16
C GLY A 220 5.14 17.65 9.26
N GLY A 221 5.02 18.38 8.16
CA GLY A 221 4.20 19.58 8.06
C GLY A 221 4.30 20.22 6.68
N PHE A 222 3.87 21.48 6.59
CA PHE A 222 3.90 22.29 5.39
C PHE A 222 4.54 23.64 5.70
N VAL A 223 5.26 24.21 4.73
CA VAL A 223 5.80 25.58 4.78
C VAL A 223 5.46 26.32 3.48
N PRO A 224 5.42 27.67 3.47
CA PRO A 224 5.26 28.42 2.23
C PRO A 224 6.38 28.12 1.23
N PHE A 225 6.05 27.85 -0.03
CA PHE A 225 7.00 27.67 -1.13
C PHE A 225 7.91 28.90 -1.29
N SER A 226 7.39 30.10 -1.06
CA SER A 226 8.14 31.37 -1.10
C SER A 226 9.38 31.40 -0.19
N LEU A 227 9.40 30.61 0.90
CA LEU A 227 10.55 30.47 1.79
C LEU A 227 11.73 29.74 1.11
N VAL A 228 11.43 28.75 0.27
CA VAL A 228 12.38 27.75 -0.24
C VAL A 228 12.46 27.69 -1.77
N LYS A 229 11.73 28.56 -2.49
CA LYS A 229 11.61 28.61 -3.96
C LYS A 229 12.93 28.51 -4.72
N ASP A 230 14.00 29.15 -4.21
CA ASP A 230 15.32 29.20 -4.86
C ASP A 230 16.18 27.94 -4.60
N HIS A 231 15.59 26.92 -3.95
CA HIS A 231 16.27 25.71 -3.48
C HIS A 231 15.52 24.39 -3.78
N VAL A 232 14.32 24.48 -4.35
CA VAL A 232 13.49 23.31 -4.69
C VAL A 232 13.39 23.18 -6.21
N GLU A 233 13.80 22.04 -6.74
CA GLU A 233 13.70 21.73 -8.17
C GLU A 233 12.24 21.45 -8.55
N ILE A 234 11.71 22.18 -9.53
CA ILE A 234 10.33 22.01 -10.04
C ILE A 234 10.15 20.58 -10.58
N GLY A 235 9.00 19.96 -10.30
CA GLY A 235 8.74 18.56 -10.68
C GLY A 235 9.51 17.50 -9.91
N SER A 236 10.14 17.85 -8.77
CA SER A 236 10.92 16.90 -7.96
C SER A 236 10.31 16.60 -6.59
N MET A 237 10.42 15.33 -6.17
CA MET A 237 10.32 14.91 -4.77
C MET A 237 11.73 14.59 -4.28
N ASN A 238 12.11 15.15 -3.14
CA ASN A 238 13.49 15.11 -2.65
C ASN A 238 13.60 14.25 -1.40
N PHE A 239 14.65 13.43 -1.35
CA PHE A 239 14.94 12.45 -0.31
C PHE A 239 16.38 12.68 0.17
N VAL A 240 16.50 13.38 1.29
CA VAL A 240 17.79 13.72 1.92
C VAL A 240 18.12 12.66 2.97
N MET A 241 19.21 11.95 2.75
CA MET A 241 19.73 10.92 3.64
C MET A 241 20.91 11.49 4.44
N GLY A 242 21.04 11.08 5.71
CA GLY A 242 22.18 11.40 6.55
C GLY A 242 22.43 10.33 7.61
N GLY A 243 23.58 10.40 8.28
CA GLY A 243 24.00 9.39 9.27
C GLY A 243 23.17 9.36 10.55
N ASN A 244 22.17 10.22 10.70
CA ASN A 244 21.29 10.27 11.86
C ASN A 244 19.81 10.47 11.50
N GLY A 245 19.41 10.01 10.31
CA GLY A 245 18.00 9.93 9.91
C GLY A 245 17.75 10.34 8.47
N PHE A 246 16.48 10.63 8.20
CA PHE A 246 15.93 10.92 6.89
C PHE A 246 15.14 12.24 6.89
N PHE A 247 15.20 12.99 5.80
CA PHE A 247 14.34 14.15 5.55
C PHE A 247 13.84 14.12 4.10
N GLY A 248 12.56 14.40 3.88
CA GLY A 248 11.95 14.47 2.55
C GLY A 248 11.15 15.74 2.38
N TYR A 249 11.07 16.24 1.14
CA TYR A 249 10.26 17.41 0.80
C TYR A 249 9.81 17.42 -0.66
N PHE A 250 8.65 18.02 -0.93
CA PHE A 250 8.06 18.20 -2.27
C PHE A 250 7.20 19.46 -2.32
N ILE A 251 7.02 20.03 -3.52
CA ILE A 251 5.96 21.02 -3.79
C ILE A 251 4.61 20.30 -3.63
N ALA A 252 3.71 20.80 -2.79
CA ALA A 252 2.53 20.03 -2.37
C ALA A 252 1.32 20.20 -3.29
N GLU A 253 1.23 21.32 -4.01
CA GLU A 253 0.18 21.59 -5.00
C GLU A 253 0.69 22.41 -6.19
N SER A 254 -0.02 22.33 -7.31
CA SER A 254 0.25 23.13 -8.52
C SER A 254 -0.39 24.52 -8.44
N ALA A 255 0.14 25.52 -9.16
CA ALA A 255 -0.44 26.85 -9.21
C ALA A 255 -1.93 26.82 -9.65
N PRO A 256 -2.83 27.66 -9.06
CA PRO A 256 -4.27 27.50 -9.27
C PRO A 256 -4.73 27.60 -10.73
N ASP A 257 -4.06 28.44 -11.51
CA ASP A 257 -4.32 28.79 -12.91
C ASP A 257 -3.42 28.04 -13.91
N ALA A 258 -2.54 27.14 -13.44
CA ALA A 258 -1.62 26.40 -14.30
C ALA A 258 -2.36 25.53 -15.33
N PRO A 259 -1.97 25.58 -16.63
CA PRO A 259 -2.51 24.67 -17.63
C PRO A 259 -2.11 23.23 -17.31
N HIS A 260 -3.03 22.29 -17.55
CA HIS A 260 -2.82 20.85 -17.33
C HIS A 260 -2.48 20.46 -15.88
N ARG A 261 -2.82 21.29 -14.88
CA ARG A 261 -2.60 21.02 -13.45
C ARG A 261 -3.35 19.81 -12.88
N ASP A 262 -4.24 19.21 -13.66
CA ASP A 262 -4.96 17.97 -13.38
C ASP A 262 -4.43 16.76 -14.17
N SER A 263 -3.34 16.92 -14.93
CA SER A 263 -2.68 15.82 -15.65
C SER A 263 -1.50 15.24 -14.86
N ALA A 264 -1.61 13.95 -14.49
CA ALA A 264 -0.51 13.20 -13.88
C ALA A 264 0.72 13.03 -14.79
N HIS A 265 0.63 13.43 -16.07
CA HIS A 265 1.71 13.32 -17.05
C HIS A 265 2.48 14.66 -17.20
N HIS A 266 1.92 15.78 -16.73
CA HIS A 266 2.49 17.11 -16.89
C HIS A 266 3.07 17.66 -15.57
N VAL A 267 4.25 18.27 -15.61
CA VAL A 267 4.80 19.01 -14.46
C VAL A 267 4.35 20.46 -14.56
N SER A 268 3.45 20.87 -13.67
CA SER A 268 2.93 22.23 -13.63
C SER A 268 3.83 23.19 -12.83
N PRO A 269 3.70 24.52 -13.02
CA PRO A 269 4.22 25.53 -12.10
C PRO A 269 3.82 25.25 -10.64
N PRO A 270 4.70 25.54 -9.67
CA PRO A 270 4.44 25.29 -8.26
C PRO A 270 3.35 26.21 -7.69
N GLY A 271 2.58 25.69 -6.74
CA GLY A 271 1.67 26.45 -5.89
C GLY A 271 2.37 27.20 -4.75
N GLU A 272 1.68 27.36 -3.64
CA GLU A 272 2.10 28.21 -2.53
C GLU A 272 2.77 27.45 -1.38
N SER A 273 2.74 26.11 -1.37
CA SER A 273 3.18 25.29 -0.24
C SER A 273 4.12 24.13 -0.61
N VAL A 274 4.99 23.78 0.35
CA VAL A 274 5.92 22.66 0.30
C VAL A 274 5.63 21.74 1.47
N GLY A 275 5.29 20.49 1.17
CA GLY A 275 5.16 19.42 2.15
C GLY A 275 6.53 18.88 2.51
N TRP A 276 6.77 18.64 3.80
CA TRP A 276 8.01 18.08 4.30
C TRP A 276 7.77 17.04 5.40
N TRP A 277 8.70 16.09 5.53
CA TRP A 277 8.70 15.12 6.61
C TRP A 277 10.12 14.68 6.96
N SER A 278 10.34 14.31 8.21
CA SER A 278 11.54 13.62 8.68
C SER A 278 11.17 12.27 9.27
N THR A 279 12.11 11.33 9.25
CA THR A 279 11.97 10.03 9.91
C THR A 279 13.30 9.66 10.56
N TYR A 280 13.28 9.30 11.84
CA TYR A 280 14.49 9.03 12.61
C TYR A 280 14.24 8.02 13.74
N SER A 281 15.32 7.44 14.26
CA SER A 281 15.28 6.50 15.37
C SER A 281 14.82 7.16 16.67
N VAL A 282 13.91 6.48 17.38
CA VAL A 282 13.47 6.80 18.74
C VAL A 282 13.22 5.47 19.46
N ASP A 283 14.11 5.10 20.40
CA ASP A 283 14.12 3.75 21.01
C ASP A 283 12.82 3.38 21.74
N LYS A 284 12.22 4.35 22.44
CA LYS A 284 10.96 4.19 23.17
C LYS A 284 9.85 4.81 22.35
N CYS A 285 8.81 4.03 22.04
CA CYS A 285 7.62 4.55 21.38
C CYS A 285 7.07 5.74 22.18
N PRO A 286 7.05 6.96 21.60
CA PRO A 286 6.55 8.12 22.32
C PRO A 286 5.03 8.04 22.48
N ASP A 287 4.53 8.34 23.67
CA ASP A 287 3.09 8.52 23.89
C ASP A 287 2.70 9.94 23.42
N PRO A 288 1.83 10.10 22.41
CA PRO A 288 1.38 11.40 21.92
C PRO A 288 0.74 12.29 22.99
N LYS A 289 0.31 11.72 24.12
CA LYS A 289 -0.28 12.47 25.26
C LYS A 289 0.76 13.12 26.18
N SER A 290 2.00 12.61 26.22
CA SER A 290 3.02 13.06 27.18
C SER A 290 4.17 13.85 26.55
N VAL A 291 4.38 13.74 25.23
CA VAL A 291 5.42 14.49 24.54
C VAL A 291 4.96 15.93 24.26
N ARG A 292 5.72 16.93 24.73
CA ARG A 292 5.46 18.34 24.43
C ARG A 292 5.90 18.66 23.00
N LYS A 293 5.18 19.54 22.31
CA LYS A 293 5.42 19.86 20.89
C LYS A 293 6.76 20.55 20.67
N GLU A 294 7.15 21.36 21.65
CA GLU A 294 8.40 22.10 21.73
C GLU A 294 9.59 21.13 21.77
N ASP A 295 9.49 20.06 22.56
CA ASP A 295 10.53 19.03 22.70
C ASP A 295 10.76 18.28 21.36
N ILE A 296 9.70 18.06 20.57
CA ILE A 296 9.82 17.40 19.25
C ILE A 296 10.61 18.29 18.29
N LEU A 297 10.31 19.60 18.26
CA LEU A 297 10.99 20.56 17.39
C LEU A 297 12.44 20.80 17.83
N GLU A 298 12.71 20.85 19.14
CA GLU A 298 14.07 20.95 19.68
C GLU A 298 14.90 19.71 19.32
N GLN A 299 14.36 18.50 19.51
CA GLN A 299 15.03 17.25 19.10
C GLN A 299 15.29 17.19 17.59
N LEU A 300 14.32 17.63 16.77
CA LEU A 300 14.47 17.67 15.31
C LEU A 300 15.57 18.65 14.88
N ARG A 301 15.63 19.83 15.49
CA ARG A 301 16.70 20.82 15.29
C ARG A 301 18.06 20.30 15.73
N LEU A 302 18.15 19.69 16.91
CA LEU A 302 19.39 19.13 17.46
C LEU A 302 19.93 18.01 16.56
N ARG A 303 19.06 17.12 16.08
CA ARG A 303 19.40 16.02 15.17
C ARG A 303 19.92 16.53 13.83
N HIS A 304 19.22 17.47 13.20
CA HIS A 304 19.56 17.96 11.86
C HIS A 304 20.47 19.21 11.86
N ARG A 305 21.06 19.58 13.00
CA ARG A 305 21.91 20.79 13.14
C ARG A 305 23.12 20.80 12.18
N ASP A 306 23.65 19.62 11.86
CA ASP A 306 24.86 19.41 11.04
C ASP A 306 24.49 19.07 9.57
N TRP A 307 23.29 19.46 9.13
CA TRP A 307 22.79 19.27 7.75
C TRP A 307 22.74 20.61 7.01
N ASP A 308 23.62 20.78 6.01
CA ASP A 308 23.74 22.04 5.26
C ASP A 308 22.67 22.24 4.17
N ASP A 309 21.75 21.29 3.95
CA ASP A 309 20.69 21.48 2.95
C ASP A 309 19.86 22.76 3.23
N PRO A 310 19.76 23.70 2.27
CA PRO A 310 19.16 25.00 2.51
C PRO A 310 17.62 24.96 2.65
N VAL A 311 16.95 23.92 2.14
CA VAL A 311 15.52 23.70 2.37
C VAL A 311 15.32 23.26 3.81
N ILE A 312 16.11 22.28 4.26
CA ILE A 312 16.00 21.72 5.62
C ILE A 312 16.27 22.78 6.68
N ARG A 313 17.35 23.57 6.55
CA ARG A 313 17.66 24.65 7.52
C ARG A 313 16.51 25.64 7.68
N LYS A 314 16.00 26.17 6.57
CA LYS A 314 14.84 27.08 6.56
C LYS A 314 13.58 26.46 7.16
N VAL A 315 13.29 25.19 6.82
CA VAL A 315 12.17 24.44 7.40
C VAL A 315 12.29 24.31 8.92
N LEU A 316 13.48 23.99 9.43
CA LEU A 316 13.71 23.83 10.87
C LEU A 316 13.67 25.15 11.65
N GLU A 317 14.07 26.26 11.02
CA GLU A 317 13.95 27.59 11.59
C GLU A 317 12.48 28.01 11.76
N THR A 318 11.65 27.81 10.73
CA THR A 318 10.29 28.40 10.68
C THR A 318 9.15 27.48 11.08
N SER A 319 9.33 26.16 11.02
CA SER A 319 8.20 25.22 11.18
C SER A 319 7.73 25.07 12.63
N LYS A 320 6.42 24.90 12.79
CA LYS A 320 5.81 24.41 14.03
C LYS A 320 5.45 22.94 13.85
N VAL A 321 5.98 22.07 14.73
CA VAL A 321 5.62 20.65 14.75
C VAL A 321 4.44 20.45 15.68
N THR A 322 3.34 19.90 15.17
CA THR A 322 2.08 19.72 15.91
C THR A 322 1.82 18.27 16.32
N CYS A 323 2.52 17.31 15.72
CA CYS A 323 2.33 15.88 15.92
C CYS A 323 3.58 15.08 15.54
N MET A 324 3.64 13.85 16.04
CA MET A 324 4.67 12.87 15.73
C MET A 324 4.00 11.50 15.55
N TYR A 325 4.49 10.72 14.59
CA TYR A 325 3.87 9.49 14.10
C TYR A 325 4.83 8.30 14.31
N PRO A 326 4.66 7.54 15.41
CA PRO A 326 5.37 6.28 15.59
C PRO A 326 5.12 5.32 14.42
N THR A 327 6.18 4.75 13.85
CA THR A 327 6.07 3.73 12.80
C THR A 327 5.80 2.38 13.46
N TRP A 328 4.62 1.84 13.19
CA TRP A 328 4.23 0.49 13.57
C TRP A 328 3.99 -0.33 12.31
N VAL A 329 4.26 -1.62 12.38
CA VAL A 329 3.96 -2.56 11.29
C VAL A 329 3.28 -3.80 11.87
N VAL A 330 2.67 -4.60 10.99
CA VAL A 330 2.04 -5.88 11.34
C VAL A 330 2.86 -6.99 10.67
N PRO A 331 3.18 -8.10 11.38
CA PRO A 331 3.84 -9.24 10.77
C PRO A 331 2.97 -9.85 9.65
N PRO A 332 3.55 -10.47 8.60
CA PRO A 332 2.78 -11.06 7.51
C PRO A 332 1.69 -12.03 8.00
N LEU A 333 0.43 -11.67 7.73
CA LEU A 333 -0.73 -12.47 8.12
C LEU A 333 -0.87 -13.71 7.23
N PRO A 334 -1.22 -14.89 7.79
CA PRO A 334 -1.37 -16.12 7.00
C PRO A 334 -2.61 -16.08 6.08
N THR A 335 -3.65 -15.35 6.48
CA THR A 335 -4.85 -15.07 5.67
C THR A 335 -5.30 -13.63 5.89
N TRP A 336 -6.03 -13.09 4.92
CA TRP A 336 -6.76 -11.81 4.99
C TRP A 336 -8.28 -12.00 4.88
N GLU A 337 -8.77 -13.25 4.89
CA GLU A 337 -10.20 -13.58 4.90
C GLU A 337 -10.51 -14.68 5.91
N ARG A 338 -11.69 -14.56 6.55
CA ARG A 338 -12.41 -15.67 7.16
C ARG A 338 -13.92 -15.44 7.14
N ASP A 339 -14.66 -16.43 6.68
CA ASP A 339 -16.13 -16.54 6.67
C ASP A 339 -16.89 -15.29 6.18
N GLY A 340 -16.33 -14.60 5.17
CA GLY A 340 -16.91 -13.38 4.63
C GLY A 340 -16.54 -12.08 5.36
N VAL A 341 -15.53 -12.12 6.24
CA VAL A 341 -14.81 -10.94 6.72
C VAL A 341 -13.47 -10.85 5.97
N VAL A 342 -13.23 -9.76 5.24
CA VAL A 342 -12.07 -9.57 4.34
C VAL A 342 -11.29 -8.31 4.71
N LEU A 343 -9.97 -8.38 4.79
CA LEU A 343 -9.09 -7.24 5.11
C LEU A 343 -8.48 -6.59 3.86
N VAL A 344 -8.34 -5.26 3.88
CA VAL A 344 -7.70 -4.48 2.80
C VAL A 344 -6.79 -3.37 3.35
N GLY A 345 -5.72 -3.03 2.62
CA GLY A 345 -4.76 -1.99 3.01
C GLY A 345 -4.08 -2.28 4.35
N ASP A 346 -3.93 -1.25 5.19
CA ASP A 346 -3.21 -1.35 6.48
C ASP A 346 -3.80 -2.40 7.44
N ALA A 347 -5.08 -2.77 7.33
CA ALA A 347 -5.66 -3.85 8.13
C ALA A 347 -5.11 -5.23 7.73
N ALA A 348 -4.76 -5.41 6.46
CA ALA A 348 -4.20 -6.63 5.90
C ALA A 348 -2.66 -6.67 5.98
N HIS A 349 -1.98 -5.53 5.77
CA HIS A 349 -0.52 -5.51 5.57
C HIS A 349 0.20 -4.19 5.87
N ALA A 350 -0.21 -3.41 6.89
CA ALA A 350 0.42 -2.14 7.28
C ALA A 350 1.95 -2.07 7.06
N LEU A 351 2.36 -1.39 5.98
CA LEU A 351 3.73 -1.41 5.47
C LEU A 351 4.63 -0.39 6.17
N PRO A 352 5.95 -0.68 6.29
CA PRO A 352 6.94 0.33 6.68
C PRO A 352 6.85 1.59 5.82
N SER A 353 7.00 2.76 6.45
CA SER A 353 7.04 4.07 5.77
C SER A 353 8.25 4.24 4.84
N THR A 354 9.24 3.35 4.91
CA THR A 354 10.35 3.24 3.96
C THR A 354 9.92 2.77 2.59
N SER A 355 8.81 2.02 2.47
CA SER A 355 8.32 1.49 1.19
C SER A 355 7.81 2.58 0.24
N GLY A 356 7.26 3.68 0.75
CA GLY A 356 6.57 4.71 -0.04
C GLY A 356 5.31 4.21 -0.76
N GLN A 357 4.85 2.96 -0.52
CA GLN A 357 3.86 2.28 -1.37
C GLN A 357 2.52 1.97 -0.68
N GLY A 358 2.37 2.22 0.63
CA GLY A 358 1.17 1.84 1.41
C GLY A 358 -0.16 2.26 0.78
N ALA A 359 -0.30 3.53 0.39
CA ALA A 359 -1.52 4.02 -0.27
C ALA A 359 -1.76 3.35 -1.63
N SER A 360 -0.73 3.20 -2.47
CA SER A 360 -0.85 2.51 -3.75
C SER A 360 -1.22 1.03 -3.57
N GLN A 361 -0.67 0.33 -2.57
CA GLN A 361 -1.02 -1.06 -2.30
C GLN A 361 -2.45 -1.21 -1.77
N ALA A 362 -2.92 -0.27 -0.92
CA ALA A 362 -4.31 -0.23 -0.50
C ALA A 362 -5.28 0.02 -1.67
N LEU A 363 -4.91 0.85 -2.65
CA LEU A 363 -5.69 1.04 -3.88
C LEU A 363 -5.71 -0.23 -4.76
N GLU A 364 -4.57 -0.87 -4.95
CA GLU A 364 -4.48 -2.13 -5.70
C GLU A 364 -5.28 -3.27 -5.06
N ASP A 365 -5.34 -3.36 -3.72
CA ASP A 365 -6.14 -4.38 -3.02
C ASP A 365 -7.63 -4.24 -3.32
N VAL A 366 -8.15 -3.03 -3.20
CA VAL A 366 -9.60 -2.80 -3.25
C VAL A 366 -10.14 -2.92 -4.67
N GLU A 367 -9.34 -2.59 -5.67
CA GLU A 367 -9.64 -2.93 -7.07
C GLU A 367 -9.62 -4.45 -7.28
N CYS A 368 -8.54 -5.12 -6.86
CA CYS A 368 -8.37 -6.56 -7.04
C CYS A 368 -9.51 -7.37 -6.40
N PHE A 369 -9.85 -7.08 -5.14
CA PHE A 369 -10.94 -7.76 -4.46
C PHE A 369 -12.31 -7.45 -5.07
N ALA A 370 -12.61 -6.19 -5.41
CA ALA A 370 -13.89 -5.82 -6.01
C ALA A 370 -14.10 -6.45 -7.40
N LEU A 371 -13.05 -6.57 -8.21
CA LEU A 371 -13.10 -7.23 -9.52
C LEU A 371 -13.36 -8.75 -9.40
N PHE A 372 -12.66 -9.45 -8.51
CA PHE A 372 -12.93 -10.87 -8.27
C PHE A 372 -14.33 -11.09 -7.69
N LEU A 373 -14.78 -10.26 -6.74
CA LEU A 373 -16.12 -10.36 -6.17
C LEU A 373 -17.21 -10.10 -7.21
N SER A 374 -17.01 -9.09 -8.07
CA SER A 374 -17.89 -8.80 -9.22
C SER A 374 -18.02 -9.99 -10.16
N HIS A 375 -16.90 -10.60 -10.55
CA HIS A 375 -16.86 -11.74 -11.47
C HIS A 375 -17.64 -12.96 -10.92
N HIS A 376 -17.33 -13.42 -9.69
CA HIS A 376 -18.02 -14.57 -9.10
C HIS A 376 -19.50 -14.30 -8.79
N LEU A 377 -19.87 -13.06 -8.47
CA LEU A 377 -21.29 -12.70 -8.37
C LEU A 377 -21.98 -12.70 -9.73
N GLY A 378 -21.30 -12.27 -10.80
CA GLY A 378 -21.83 -12.30 -12.16
C GLY A 378 -22.14 -13.73 -12.60
N GLU A 379 -21.16 -14.63 -12.48
CA GLU A 379 -21.35 -16.05 -12.81
C GLU A 379 -22.47 -16.69 -11.98
N ALA A 380 -22.56 -16.37 -10.68
CA ALA A 380 -23.64 -16.86 -9.82
C ALA A 380 -25.02 -16.29 -10.21
N TYR A 381 -25.10 -15.04 -10.67
CA TYR A 381 -26.35 -14.37 -11.06
C TYR A 381 -26.85 -14.84 -12.43
N GLU A 382 -25.95 -15.23 -13.32
CA GLU A 382 -26.29 -15.84 -14.61
C GLU A 382 -26.68 -17.31 -14.48
N SER A 383 -26.02 -18.07 -13.59
CA SER A 383 -26.28 -19.52 -13.43
C SER A 383 -27.47 -19.87 -12.54
N ASN A 384 -27.70 -19.14 -11.44
CA ASN A 384 -28.67 -19.52 -10.40
C ASN A 384 -29.91 -18.61 -10.36
N ALA A 385 -30.55 -18.37 -11.52
CA ALA A 385 -31.71 -17.48 -11.64
C ALA A 385 -33.00 -17.91 -10.90
N GLY A 386 -32.94 -18.96 -10.05
CA GLY A 386 -34.06 -19.45 -9.24
C GLY A 386 -33.70 -20.11 -7.90
N ASP A 387 -32.42 -20.21 -7.52
CA ASP A 387 -31.97 -20.88 -6.29
C ASP A 387 -31.33 -19.91 -5.28
N SER A 388 -31.21 -20.32 -4.01
CA SER A 388 -30.59 -19.50 -2.96
C SER A 388 -29.08 -19.36 -3.18
N ILE A 389 -28.64 -18.13 -3.44
CA ILE A 389 -27.24 -17.82 -3.74
C ILE A 389 -26.40 -17.83 -2.45
N ASP A 390 -25.41 -18.72 -2.37
CA ASP A 390 -24.43 -18.73 -1.28
C ASP A 390 -23.40 -17.61 -1.45
N HIS A 391 -23.71 -16.45 -0.85
CA HIS A 391 -22.79 -15.32 -0.79
C HIS A 391 -21.47 -15.65 -0.08
N LYS A 392 -21.45 -16.50 0.96
CA LYS A 392 -20.20 -16.83 1.68
C LYS A 392 -19.24 -17.59 0.78
N TYR A 393 -19.73 -18.60 0.05
CA TYR A 393 -18.91 -19.34 -0.90
C TYR A 393 -18.32 -18.43 -1.98
N ILE A 394 -19.13 -17.51 -2.53
CA ILE A 394 -18.71 -16.53 -3.53
C ILE A 394 -17.62 -15.59 -2.97
N ILE A 395 -17.86 -15.00 -1.79
CA ILE A 395 -16.92 -14.08 -1.14
C ILE A 395 -15.59 -14.80 -0.85
N LYS A 396 -15.64 -16.03 -0.30
CA LYS A 396 -14.46 -16.85 0.01
C LYS A 396 -13.66 -17.20 -1.24
N THR A 397 -14.34 -17.50 -2.36
CA THR A 397 -13.70 -17.81 -3.64
C THR A 397 -13.03 -16.57 -4.24
N ALA A 398 -13.70 -15.42 -4.25
CA ALA A 398 -13.13 -14.15 -4.68
C ALA A 398 -11.94 -13.71 -3.81
N ALA A 399 -12.08 -13.80 -2.49
CA ALA A 399 -11.02 -13.48 -1.54
C ALA A 399 -9.80 -14.37 -1.73
N LYS A 400 -9.97 -15.69 -1.93
CA LYS A 400 -8.86 -16.61 -2.20
C LYS A 400 -8.02 -16.19 -3.42
N GLN A 401 -8.66 -15.70 -4.49
CA GLN A 401 -7.95 -15.18 -5.66
C GLN A 401 -7.26 -13.83 -5.37
N TYR A 402 -7.91 -12.93 -4.65
CA TYR A 402 -7.33 -11.68 -4.15
C TYR A 402 -6.06 -11.93 -3.31
N LEU A 403 -6.12 -12.81 -2.29
CA LEU A 403 -4.96 -13.22 -1.49
C LEU A 403 -3.84 -13.78 -2.37
N HIS A 404 -4.17 -14.72 -3.27
CA HIS A 404 -3.19 -15.37 -4.13
C HIS A 404 -2.40 -14.39 -5.01
N LEU A 405 -3.07 -13.35 -5.53
CA LEU A 405 -2.42 -12.32 -6.35
C LEU A 405 -1.66 -11.29 -5.51
N ARG A 406 -2.22 -10.87 -4.38
CA ARG A 406 -1.75 -9.69 -3.63
C ARG A 406 -0.76 -10.03 -2.51
N GLN A 407 -0.90 -11.15 -1.79
CA GLN A 407 0.05 -11.52 -0.73
C GLN A 407 1.50 -11.64 -1.22
N PRO A 408 1.83 -12.30 -2.35
CA PRO A 408 3.22 -12.38 -2.83
C PRO A 408 3.79 -11.01 -3.22
N ARG A 409 2.95 -10.14 -3.80
CA ARG A 409 3.33 -8.79 -4.23
C ARG A 409 3.61 -7.86 -3.05
N VAL A 410 2.72 -7.86 -2.05
CA VAL A 410 2.89 -7.12 -0.80
C VAL A 410 4.12 -7.63 -0.03
N LYS A 411 4.31 -8.95 0.04
CA LYS A 411 5.51 -9.55 0.65
C LYS A 411 6.79 -9.06 -0.03
N GLY A 412 6.87 -9.09 -1.36
CA GLY A 412 8.05 -8.60 -2.08
C GLY A 412 8.38 -7.12 -1.78
N ILE A 413 7.36 -6.29 -1.58
CA ILE A 413 7.52 -4.89 -1.16
C ILE A 413 8.02 -4.79 0.29
N LEU A 414 7.50 -5.63 1.19
CA LEU A 414 7.93 -5.68 2.60
C LEU A 414 9.38 -6.17 2.74
N ASP A 415 9.72 -7.28 2.10
CA ASP A 415 11.07 -7.87 2.09
C ASP A 415 12.08 -6.82 1.55
N HIS A 416 11.72 -6.06 0.51
CA HIS A 416 12.55 -4.95 0.03
C HIS A 416 12.62 -3.80 1.04
N ALA A 417 11.49 -3.34 1.60
CA ALA A 417 11.42 -2.21 2.52
C ALA A 417 12.21 -2.45 3.82
N GLN A 418 12.28 -3.70 4.31
CA GLN A 418 13.07 -4.11 5.47
C GLN A 418 14.58 -3.99 5.19
N ASN A 419 15.06 -4.46 4.02
CA ASN A 419 16.47 -4.33 3.63
C ASN A 419 16.96 -2.87 3.54
N TRP A 420 16.06 -1.93 3.25
CA TRP A 420 16.36 -0.49 3.22
C TRP A 420 16.06 0.25 4.54
N GLN A 421 15.45 -0.40 5.53
CA GLN A 421 15.01 0.27 6.75
C GLN A 421 16.19 0.73 7.61
N ASP A 422 17.26 -0.05 7.65
CA ASP A 422 18.50 0.32 8.35
C ASP A 422 19.15 1.57 7.75
N CYS A 423 18.85 1.98 6.51
CA CYS A 423 19.33 3.25 5.95
C CYS A 423 18.81 4.48 6.72
N LYS A 424 17.68 4.39 7.44
CA LYS A 424 17.11 5.49 8.24
C LYS A 424 17.51 5.48 9.72
N ARG A 425 18.24 4.46 10.17
CA ARG A 425 18.79 4.38 11.53
C ARG A 425 20.11 5.13 11.63
N ASP A 426 20.51 5.47 12.85
CA ASP A 426 21.79 6.14 13.12
C ASP A 426 22.97 5.29 12.62
N LYS A 427 24.00 5.96 12.09
CA LYS A 427 25.16 5.39 11.39
C LYS A 427 26.45 6.00 11.89
N THR A 428 27.54 5.23 11.79
CA THR A 428 28.88 5.82 11.84
C THR A 428 29.12 6.70 10.61
N VAL A 429 30.08 7.62 10.71
CA VAL A 429 30.50 8.48 9.59
C VAL A 429 30.94 7.63 8.38
N ILE A 430 31.63 6.51 8.61
CA ILE A 430 32.09 5.62 7.53
C ILE A 430 30.89 5.02 6.77
N GLU A 431 29.89 4.51 7.49
CA GLU A 431 28.67 3.96 6.88
C GLU A 431 27.84 5.02 6.13
N GLU A 432 27.79 6.27 6.64
CA GLU A 432 27.14 7.39 5.94
C GLU A 432 27.81 7.65 4.59
N TYR A 433 29.14 7.74 4.53
CA TYR A 433 29.86 7.99 3.28
C TYR A 433 29.87 6.77 2.34
N ILE A 434 29.85 5.53 2.85
CA ILE A 434 29.64 4.31 2.04
C ILE A 434 28.25 4.34 1.39
N MET A 435 27.21 4.69 2.15
CA MET A 435 25.85 4.86 1.63
C MET A 435 25.82 5.92 0.51
N TYR A 436 26.46 7.09 0.72
CA TYR A 436 26.56 8.12 -0.32
C TYR A 436 27.30 7.66 -1.58
N ALA A 437 28.41 6.92 -1.42
CA ALA A 437 29.16 6.36 -2.54
C ALA A 437 28.31 5.36 -3.34
N TRP A 438 27.54 4.51 -2.67
CA TRP A 438 26.59 3.60 -3.29
C TRP A 438 25.47 4.33 -4.06
N MET A 439 24.81 5.29 -3.41
CA MET A 439 23.77 6.11 -4.06
C MET A 439 24.31 6.79 -5.32
N TRP A 440 25.49 7.41 -5.22
CA TRP A 440 26.15 8.07 -6.35
C TRP A 440 26.55 7.10 -7.47
N ALA A 441 27.08 5.93 -7.12
CA ALA A 441 27.47 4.92 -8.10
C ALA A 441 26.27 4.42 -8.90
N ILE A 442 25.12 4.22 -8.24
CA ILE A 442 23.90 3.77 -8.91
C ILE A 442 23.31 4.89 -9.76
N GLY A 443 23.28 6.13 -9.27
CA GLY A 443 22.90 7.31 -10.07
C GLY A 443 23.77 7.51 -11.31
N ARG A 444 25.03 7.06 -11.29
CA ARG A 444 25.98 7.07 -12.42
C ARG A 444 25.81 5.87 -13.38
N ALA A 445 25.36 4.73 -12.90
CA ALA A 445 25.22 3.50 -13.70
C ALA A 445 23.95 3.43 -14.55
N SER A 446 23.00 4.35 -14.35
CA SER A 446 21.64 4.28 -14.93
C SER A 446 21.22 5.37 -15.95
N PRO A 447 22.09 6.06 -16.71
CA PRO A 447 21.64 6.96 -17.78
C PRO A 447 21.14 6.16 -19.00
N GLY A 448 19.89 5.70 -18.95
CA GLY A 448 19.16 5.20 -20.13
C GLY A 448 18.93 3.69 -20.28
N SER A 449 19.13 2.86 -19.24
CA SER A 449 18.73 1.45 -19.29
C SER A 449 17.42 1.18 -18.52
N SER A 450 16.36 0.86 -19.27
CA SER A 450 15.00 0.64 -18.74
C SER A 450 14.87 -0.49 -17.72
N ARG A 451 15.86 -1.40 -17.63
CA ARG A 451 15.93 -2.49 -16.64
C ARG A 451 16.55 -2.12 -15.29
N ALA A 452 17.17 -0.94 -15.15
CA ALA A 452 17.77 -0.50 -13.90
C ALA A 452 16.87 0.45 -13.08
N HIS A 453 15.72 0.85 -13.62
CA HIS A 453 14.84 1.85 -13.03
C HIS A 453 13.97 1.31 -11.88
N SER A 454 13.88 -0.02 -11.74
CA SER A 454 13.19 -0.68 -10.64
C SER A 454 13.90 -0.46 -9.30
N THR A 455 15.21 -0.75 -9.22
CA THR A 455 15.83 -1.28 -7.97
C THR A 455 15.95 -0.34 -6.75
N LEU A 456 15.68 0.98 -6.84
CA LEU A 456 16.05 1.93 -5.75
C LEU A 456 14.93 2.68 -5.02
N ILE A 457 13.67 2.56 -5.45
CA ILE A 457 12.47 3.07 -4.73
C ILE A 457 11.16 2.52 -5.32
N CYS A 458 11.17 1.98 -6.55
CA CYS A 458 9.97 1.42 -7.21
C CYS A 458 10.22 0.04 -7.86
N ALA A 459 10.84 -0.89 -7.12
CA ALA A 459 11.21 -2.22 -7.61
C ALA A 459 10.07 -3.24 -7.57
N SER A 460 8.92 -2.94 -8.16
CA SER A 460 7.78 -3.89 -8.17
C SER A 460 6.89 -3.86 -9.42
N GLN A 461 7.17 -3.07 -10.45
CA GLN A 461 6.30 -2.96 -11.63
C GLN A 461 6.54 -4.03 -12.72
N GLU A 462 7.66 -4.74 -12.71
CA GLU A 462 8.06 -5.65 -13.80
C GLU A 462 7.38 -7.04 -13.81
N LEU A 463 6.35 -7.28 -12.98
CA LEU A 463 5.62 -8.57 -12.94
C LEU A 463 4.21 -8.56 -13.55
N TYR A 464 3.84 -7.51 -14.28
CA TYR A 464 2.73 -7.56 -15.24
C TYR A 464 3.21 -8.13 -16.58
N ASP A 465 3.36 -9.44 -16.65
CA ASP A 465 3.39 -10.24 -17.88
C ASP A 465 2.83 -11.66 -17.61
N TYR A 466 1.55 -11.70 -17.22
CA TYR A 466 0.70 -12.85 -17.52
C TYR A 466 0.11 -12.63 -18.92
N PRO A 467 0.28 -13.56 -19.87
CA PRO A 467 -0.32 -13.40 -21.19
C PRO A 467 -1.85 -13.42 -21.05
N ARG A 468 -2.54 -12.46 -21.70
CA ARG A 468 -4.01 -12.32 -21.67
C ARG A 468 -4.76 -13.59 -22.12
N THR A 469 -4.08 -14.55 -22.74
CA THR A 469 -4.59 -15.83 -23.23
C THR A 469 -4.78 -16.92 -22.16
N GLN A 470 -4.53 -16.65 -20.87
CA GLN A 470 -4.85 -17.61 -19.79
C GLN A 470 -5.93 -17.15 -18.79
N LEU A 471 -6.53 -15.96 -18.98
CA LEU A 471 -7.61 -15.50 -18.10
C LEU A 471 -8.99 -16.14 -18.39
N PHE A 472 -9.18 -16.73 -19.58
CA PHE A 472 -10.39 -17.47 -19.94
C PHE A 472 -10.04 -18.63 -20.89
N PRO A 473 -10.50 -19.87 -20.66
CA PRO A 473 -10.46 -20.90 -21.69
C PRO A 473 -11.50 -20.57 -22.77
N HIS A 474 -11.02 -20.23 -23.97
CA HIS A 474 -11.91 -19.98 -25.10
C HIS A 474 -12.75 -21.22 -25.45
N SER A 475 -14.05 -21.14 -25.22
CA SER A 475 -15.01 -21.96 -25.96
C SER A 475 -15.06 -21.45 -27.41
N ASN A 476 -14.90 -22.36 -28.37
CA ASN A 476 -14.84 -22.01 -29.79
C ASN A 476 -16.16 -21.42 -30.29
N PHE A 477 -16.13 -20.19 -30.80
CA PHE A 477 -17.06 -19.74 -31.83
C PHE A 477 -16.28 -19.32 -33.07
N LEU A 478 -16.38 -20.13 -34.12
CA LEU A 478 -15.85 -19.83 -35.46
C LEU A 478 -16.85 -18.92 -36.19
N GLY A 479 -16.37 -17.78 -36.70
CA GLY A 479 -17.21 -16.80 -37.40
C GLY A 479 -16.40 -15.62 -37.91
N GLY A 480 -15.50 -15.86 -38.87
CA GLY A 480 -14.66 -14.82 -39.44
C GLY A 480 -15.43 -13.85 -40.35
N GLY A 481 -15.10 -12.56 -40.27
CA GLY A 481 -15.66 -11.52 -41.13
C GLY A 481 -14.86 -10.22 -41.06
N HIS A 482 -13.86 -10.06 -41.93
CA HIS A 482 -13.15 -8.79 -42.10
C HIS A 482 -14.11 -7.73 -42.66
N VAL A 483 -14.16 -6.55 -42.02
CA VAL A 483 -14.62 -5.32 -42.67
C VAL A 483 -13.63 -4.18 -42.39
N ILE A 484 -13.29 -3.46 -43.46
CA ILE A 484 -12.29 -2.40 -43.51
C ILE A 484 -12.86 -1.09 -42.97
N SER A 485 -12.03 -0.28 -42.32
CA SER A 485 -12.39 1.06 -41.85
C SER A 485 -12.77 1.99 -43.00
N ARG A 486 -13.97 2.57 -42.94
CA ARG A 486 -14.25 3.87 -43.56
C ARG A 486 -15.11 4.74 -42.64
N THR A 487 -14.57 5.91 -42.34
CA THR A 487 -15.26 7.06 -41.75
C THR A 487 -16.50 7.45 -42.56
N SER A 488 -17.60 7.78 -41.88
CA SER A 488 -18.72 8.50 -42.49
C SER A 488 -19.25 9.60 -41.56
N VAL A 489 -19.33 10.80 -42.12
CA VAL A 489 -20.14 11.92 -41.63
C VAL A 489 -21.59 11.66 -42.08
N PRO A 490 -22.64 12.00 -41.30
CA PRO A 490 -23.99 11.57 -41.61
C PRO A 490 -24.63 12.40 -42.73
N LEU A 491 -25.37 11.71 -43.61
CA LEU A 491 -26.42 12.33 -44.42
C LEU A 491 -27.68 11.48 -44.43
N THR A 492 -28.79 12.17 -44.48
CA THR A 492 -30.17 11.72 -44.23
C THR A 492 -30.81 10.95 -45.39
N GLY A 493 -31.71 10.02 -45.06
CA GLY A 493 -33.04 10.03 -45.68
C GLY A 493 -33.52 8.79 -46.45
N TYR A 494 -34.83 8.53 -46.28
CA TYR A 494 -35.77 7.86 -47.19
C TYR A 494 -35.85 6.31 -47.32
N THR A 495 -36.76 5.76 -46.50
CA THR A 495 -37.96 4.95 -46.87
C THR A 495 -37.88 3.64 -47.69
N ALA A 496 -38.52 2.61 -47.08
CA ALA A 496 -39.38 1.57 -47.68
C ALA A 496 -38.79 0.56 -48.70
N GLY A 497 -39.17 -0.73 -48.71
CA GLY A 497 -40.08 -1.49 -47.83
C GLY A 497 -40.37 -2.90 -48.39
N LEU A 498 -41.21 -3.68 -47.67
CA LEU A 498 -41.84 -4.96 -48.07
C LEU A 498 -40.94 -6.22 -48.19
N GLY A 499 -41.38 -7.33 -47.57
CA GLY A 499 -40.88 -8.73 -47.78
C GLY A 499 -41.81 -9.51 -48.73
N PRO A 500 -42.13 -10.82 -48.50
CA PRO A 500 -41.61 -11.81 -47.54
C PRO A 500 -41.40 -13.23 -48.16
N SER A 501 -41.34 -14.29 -47.32
CA SER A 501 -41.29 -15.75 -47.64
C SER A 501 -39.98 -16.26 -48.30
N GLY A 502 -39.44 -17.48 -48.08
CA GLY A 502 -39.91 -18.77 -47.55
C GLY A 502 -39.56 -19.85 -48.59
N GLY A 503 -39.07 -21.08 -48.34
CA GLY A 503 -38.64 -21.82 -47.14
C GLY A 503 -38.04 -23.19 -47.60
N VAL A 504 -38.09 -24.23 -46.76
CA VAL A 504 -37.92 -25.67 -47.09
C VAL A 504 -36.47 -26.20 -47.32
N ALA A 505 -36.15 -27.32 -46.64
CA ALA A 505 -34.95 -28.16 -46.82
C ALA A 505 -35.25 -29.39 -47.73
N PRO A 506 -34.25 -30.18 -48.16
CA PRO A 506 -34.07 -31.45 -47.44
C PRO A 506 -32.64 -32.03 -47.38
N SER A 507 -32.53 -33.10 -46.59
CA SER A 507 -31.38 -33.99 -46.34
C SER A 507 -30.93 -34.86 -47.52
N TRP A 508 -29.67 -35.32 -47.50
CA TRP A 508 -29.25 -36.63 -48.05
C TRP A 508 -28.20 -37.32 -47.18
N THR A 509 -28.28 -38.66 -47.12
CA THR A 509 -27.41 -39.59 -46.39
C THR A 509 -26.74 -40.57 -47.36
N THR A 510 -25.46 -40.94 -47.18
CA THR A 510 -24.97 -42.36 -47.28
C THR A 510 -23.47 -42.59 -46.95
N THR A 511 -23.23 -43.40 -45.91
CA THR A 511 -22.34 -44.58 -45.79
C THR A 511 -20.96 -44.78 -46.48
N HIS A 512 -20.02 -45.30 -45.64
CA HIS A 512 -19.05 -46.42 -45.85
C HIS A 512 -17.63 -46.19 -46.42
N GLY A 513 -16.65 -46.91 -45.82
CA GLY A 513 -15.37 -47.27 -46.46
C GLY A 513 -14.14 -47.43 -45.54
N ASN A 514 -13.81 -48.65 -45.11
CA ASN A 514 -12.53 -48.97 -44.44
C ASN A 514 -11.36 -49.06 -45.44
N SER A 515 -10.12 -48.74 -45.02
CA SER A 515 -8.94 -49.58 -45.28
C SER A 515 -7.70 -49.17 -44.45
N LEU A 516 -6.78 -50.13 -44.25
CA LEU A 516 -5.53 -50.00 -43.48
C LEU A 516 -4.32 -49.72 -44.39
N SER A 517 -3.31 -49.01 -43.88
CA SER A 517 -1.91 -49.27 -44.24
C SER A 517 -0.94 -48.91 -43.11
N ARG A 518 0.17 -49.67 -43.00
CA ARG A 518 1.21 -49.58 -41.96
C ARG A 518 2.30 -48.59 -42.36
N GLY A 519 3.02 -48.00 -41.40
CA GLY A 519 4.32 -47.37 -41.69
C GLY A 519 5.05 -46.67 -40.55
N SER A 520 6.08 -47.33 -40.01
CA SER A 520 7.34 -46.71 -39.53
C SER A 520 7.35 -45.79 -38.29
N VAL A 521 7.88 -46.32 -37.18
CA VAL A 521 8.39 -45.56 -36.01
C VAL A 521 9.92 -45.52 -36.07
N VAL A 522 10.54 -44.32 -36.02
CA VAL A 522 11.94 -44.12 -35.60
C VAL A 522 12.05 -42.78 -34.82
N PRO A 523 12.61 -42.77 -33.60
CA PRO A 523 12.76 -41.56 -32.77
C PRO A 523 14.21 -41.03 -32.69
N CYS A 524 14.38 -39.70 -32.59
CA CYS A 524 15.63 -38.98 -32.21
C CYS A 524 15.35 -37.45 -32.27
N ARG A 525 15.82 -36.54 -31.40
CA ARG A 525 16.60 -36.54 -30.12
C ARG A 525 16.17 -35.30 -29.30
N PRO A 526 16.36 -35.25 -27.97
CA PRO A 526 16.38 -33.98 -27.23
C PRO A 526 17.71 -33.25 -27.40
N LEU A 527 17.67 -31.93 -27.54
CA LEU A 527 18.87 -31.06 -27.62
C LEU A 527 19.40 -30.75 -26.21
N VAL A 528 20.58 -31.29 -25.89
CA VAL A 528 21.29 -30.98 -24.64
C VAL A 528 22.09 -29.68 -24.83
N GLY A 529 21.54 -28.56 -24.34
CA GLY A 529 22.26 -27.30 -24.22
C GLY A 529 23.24 -27.32 -23.04
N LYS A 530 24.56 -27.29 -23.31
CA LYS A 530 25.60 -27.23 -22.29
C LYS A 530 25.61 -25.85 -21.61
N LEU A 531 25.31 -25.78 -20.31
CA LEU A 531 25.60 -24.58 -19.51
C LEU A 531 27.05 -24.65 -19.00
N VAL A 532 27.90 -23.75 -19.50
CA VAL A 532 29.29 -23.61 -19.05
C VAL A 532 29.33 -22.75 -17.78
N VAL A 533 29.68 -23.36 -16.65
CA VAL A 533 29.89 -22.64 -15.39
C VAL A 533 31.30 -22.06 -15.37
N LEU A 534 31.42 -20.76 -15.63
CA LEU A 534 32.66 -20.01 -15.46
C LEU A 534 32.93 -19.78 -13.97
N LYS A 535 33.83 -20.59 -13.40
CA LYS A 535 34.25 -20.54 -11.99
C LYS A 535 35.54 -19.73 -11.86
N ILE A 536 35.44 -18.43 -11.59
CA ILE A 536 36.62 -17.58 -11.37
C ILE A 536 37.23 -17.89 -9.99
N HIS A 537 38.52 -18.22 -9.97
CA HIS A 537 39.35 -18.31 -8.77
C HIS A 537 40.32 -17.13 -8.73
N SER A 538 40.48 -16.53 -7.54
CA SER A 538 41.74 -15.87 -7.12
C SER A 538 41.94 -16.25 -5.64
N ILE A 539 42.89 -17.13 -5.34
CA ILE A 539 44.24 -16.77 -4.85
C ILE A 539 44.12 -16.00 -3.52
N VAL A 540 43.98 -16.72 -2.40
CA VAL A 540 45.08 -17.26 -1.55
C VAL A 540 45.91 -16.16 -0.88
N LEU A 541 45.70 -16.02 0.43
CA LEU A 541 46.81 -15.96 1.38
C LEU A 541 46.62 -17.04 2.46
N ARG A 542 47.60 -17.95 2.50
CA ARG A 542 48.00 -18.79 3.63
C ARG A 542 48.47 -17.90 4.80
N ASP A 543 48.61 -18.34 6.05
CA ASP A 543 48.34 -19.59 6.78
C ASP A 543 48.16 -19.17 8.25
N PHE A 544 47.42 -19.92 9.08
CA PHE A 544 48.01 -20.59 10.26
C PHE A 544 46.99 -21.51 10.97
N SER A 545 47.51 -22.68 11.29
CA SER A 545 47.03 -23.78 12.15
C SER A 545 46.31 -23.37 13.46
N ARG A 546 45.54 -24.22 14.16
CA ARG A 546 45.34 -25.69 14.08
C ARG A 546 44.14 -26.14 14.94
N GLU A 547 43.87 -27.45 14.87
CA GLU A 547 43.24 -28.30 15.89
C GLU A 547 41.70 -28.27 16.04
N SER A 548 41.14 -29.34 15.50
CA SER A 548 39.76 -29.84 15.58
C SER A 548 39.63 -30.93 16.66
N TRP A 549 38.55 -31.73 16.58
CA TRP A 549 38.15 -32.85 17.47
C TRP A 549 37.48 -32.42 18.80
N GLY A 550 36.35 -32.99 19.23
CA GLY A 550 35.48 -34.00 18.61
C GLY A 550 34.41 -34.48 19.62
N ALA A 551 33.22 -34.86 19.16
CA ALA A 551 32.14 -35.42 20.01
C ALA A 551 32.47 -36.87 20.45
N PRO A 552 31.84 -37.44 21.50
CA PRO A 552 30.43 -37.94 21.48
C PRO A 552 29.64 -37.53 22.76
N GLY A 553 28.33 -37.79 22.98
CA GLY A 553 27.34 -38.68 22.34
C GLY A 553 26.83 -39.74 23.34
N LEU A 554 25.50 -39.87 23.53
CA LEU A 554 24.67 -40.86 24.31
C LEU A 554 23.59 -40.11 25.15
N LEU A 555 22.44 -40.64 25.58
CA LEU A 555 21.45 -41.61 25.09
C LEU A 555 20.25 -41.55 26.09
N VAL A 556 19.00 -41.53 25.60
CA VAL A 556 17.79 -42.19 26.19
C VAL A 556 17.02 -41.67 27.45
N ARG A 557 15.69 -41.57 27.26
CA ARG A 557 14.50 -41.68 28.19
C ARG A 557 14.38 -40.81 29.46
N GLY A 558 13.34 -39.96 29.48
CA GLY A 558 11.98 -40.38 29.86
C GLY A 558 11.39 -39.86 31.20
N ARG A 559 10.08 -39.50 31.17
CA ARG A 559 9.17 -39.18 32.29
C ARG A 559 9.53 -37.95 33.15
N GLU A 560 8.64 -37.28 33.91
CA GLU A 560 7.18 -37.13 34.08
C GLU A 560 7.03 -36.23 35.35
N GLU A 561 5.87 -35.64 35.63
CA GLU A 561 5.49 -34.96 36.90
C GLU A 561 6.08 -33.56 37.28
N ASP A 562 5.19 -32.55 37.22
CA ASP A 562 4.67 -31.78 38.37
C ASP A 562 5.59 -31.20 39.47
N ARG A 563 5.68 -29.86 39.56
CA ARG A 563 4.95 -29.05 40.57
C ARG A 563 5.27 -27.55 40.56
N CYS A 564 4.28 -26.77 41.03
CA CYS A 564 4.43 -25.38 41.44
C CYS A 564 5.29 -25.24 42.70
N ALA A 565 6.09 -24.17 42.79
CA ALA A 565 6.30 -23.42 44.04
C ALA A 565 6.87 -22.02 43.75
N ALA A 566 6.30 -21.00 44.38
CA ALA A 566 6.85 -19.64 44.37
C ALA A 566 7.80 -19.45 45.57
N THR A 567 8.95 -18.81 45.35
CA THR A 567 9.75 -18.26 46.45
C THR A 567 10.43 -16.95 46.04
N ALA A 568 10.04 -15.85 46.67
CA ALA A 568 10.82 -14.61 46.64
C ALA A 568 12.07 -14.74 47.52
N VAL A 569 13.20 -14.08 47.21
CA VAL A 569 14.17 -13.66 48.24
C VAL A 569 15.18 -12.59 47.76
N ARG A 570 15.27 -11.52 48.57
CA ARG A 570 16.40 -10.61 48.86
C ARG A 570 17.20 -9.89 47.75
N ARG A 571 17.01 -8.57 47.77
CA ARG A 571 18.06 -7.52 47.84
C ARG A 571 19.48 -8.02 48.22
N ARG A 572 20.50 -7.55 47.50
CA ARG A 572 21.84 -7.26 48.09
C ARG A 572 22.16 -5.78 47.94
N ARG A 573 22.50 -5.12 49.04
CA ARG A 573 23.22 -3.83 49.03
C ARG A 573 24.71 -4.10 48.80
N TRP A 574 25.39 -3.16 48.14
CA TRP A 574 26.79 -2.84 48.41
C TRP A 574 26.88 -1.33 48.69
N HIS A 575 27.79 -0.94 49.58
CA HIS A 575 28.01 0.44 50.06
C HIS A 575 29.50 0.80 49.95
N TYR A 576 29.83 2.08 50.19
CA TYR A 576 31.17 2.71 50.24
C TYR A 576 31.81 2.94 48.85
N HIS A 577 32.36 4.11 48.48
CA HIS A 577 32.54 5.45 49.09
C HIS A 577 32.49 6.52 47.96
N GLY A 578 32.63 7.85 48.12
CA GLY A 578 32.84 8.75 49.28
C GLY A 578 33.39 10.13 48.83
N ARG A 579 33.09 11.23 49.55
CA ARG A 579 33.36 12.67 49.23
C ARG A 579 32.49 13.22 48.07
N ILE A 580 31.57 14.18 48.23
CA ILE A 580 31.47 15.43 49.03
C ILE A 580 32.38 16.57 48.55
N HIS A 581 31.79 17.48 47.76
CA HIS A 581 32.02 18.91 47.84
C HIS A 581 30.68 19.65 47.75
N VAL A 582 30.45 20.59 48.66
CA VAL A 582 29.22 21.39 48.79
C VAL A 582 29.59 22.87 48.80
N ARG A 583 29.07 23.62 47.83
CA ARG A 583 28.86 25.08 47.80
C ARG A 583 27.85 25.34 46.69
N SER A 584 26.93 26.31 46.76
CA SER A 584 26.31 27.00 47.90
C SER A 584 25.02 27.59 47.33
N LEU A 585 23.89 27.49 48.04
CA LEU A 585 22.70 28.24 47.67
C LEU A 585 22.94 29.74 47.94
N CYS A 586 22.45 30.58 47.05
CA CYS A 586 21.89 31.89 47.39
C CYS A 586 20.55 31.99 46.67
N LEU A 587 19.50 32.17 47.46
CA LEU A 587 18.27 32.79 47.01
C LEU A 587 18.55 34.29 46.84
N ASP A 588 17.87 34.93 45.90
CA ASP A 588 17.35 36.28 46.08
C ASP A 588 16.14 36.47 45.16
N GLU A 589 15.25 37.37 45.56
CA GLU A 589 13.90 37.55 45.02
C GLU A 589 13.88 38.43 43.75
N ILE A 590 12.97 38.10 42.81
CA ILE A 590 11.99 38.98 42.11
C ILE A 590 11.30 38.17 41.00
#